data_AF-A0A7D8YES2-F1
#
_entry.id   AF-A0A7D8YES2-F1
#
_cell.length_a   1.000
_cell.length_b   1.000
_cell.length_c   1.000
_cell.angle_alpha   90.00
_cell.angle_beta   90.00
_cell.angle_gamma   90.00
#
_symmetry.space_group_name_H-M   'P 1'
#
loop_
_entity.id
_entity.type
_entity.pdbx_description
1 polymer ?
#
loop_
_entity_poly.entity_id
_entity_poly.type
_entity_poly.pdbx_seq_one_letter_code
_entity_poly.pdbx_strand_id
1 'polypeptide(L)' 'MTIPKRTSKRDLEGIDFSRRPRKQAIEFASEVWQLVRGRRILGAKSRSEHPIRPYTLAFVCFELNRV' A
#
# COMPACT_ATOMS: atom_id res chain seq x y z
N MET A 1 28.85 -17.05 24.52
CA MET A 1 28.49 -16.69 23.12
C MET A 1 27.60 -15.46 23.19
N THR A 2 28.12 -14.28 22.84
CA THR A 2 27.39 -13.00 22.98
C THR A 2 27.16 -12.42 21.59
N ILE A 3 25.89 -12.31 21.19
CA ILE A 3 25.48 -11.70 19.91
C ILE A 3 25.69 -10.19 20.03
N PRO A 4 26.54 -9.55 19.20
CA PRO A 4 26.71 -8.11 19.28
C PRO A 4 25.41 -7.41 18.86
N LYS A 5 24.83 -6.60 19.77
CA LYS A 5 23.70 -5.73 19.47
C LYS A 5 24.15 -4.69 18.45
N ARG A 6 23.77 -4.90 17.18
CA ARG A 6 23.96 -3.94 16.10
C ARG A 6 23.02 -2.75 16.37
N THR A 7 23.51 -1.74 17.08
CA THR A 7 22.81 -0.45 17.20
C THR A 7 22.90 0.23 15.84
N SER A 8 22.02 -0.13 14.91
CA SER A 8 21.94 0.60 13.64
C SER A 8 21.46 2.00 13.96
N LYS A 9 22.36 2.97 13.86
CA LYS A 9 22.02 4.39 13.72
C LYS A 9 20.89 4.43 12.70
N ARG A 10 19.67 4.78 13.14
CA ARG A 10 18.47 4.78 12.29
C ARG A 10 18.86 5.56 11.04
N ASP A 11 18.88 4.91 9.89
CA ASP A 11 19.19 5.55 8.62
C ASP A 11 18.05 6.54 8.35
N LEU A 12 18.23 7.77 8.83
CA LEU A 12 17.21 8.81 8.76
C LEU A 12 16.91 9.13 7.30
N GLU A 13 17.92 9.05 6.42
CA GLU A 13 17.77 9.20 4.98
C GLU A 13 16.98 8.04 4.37
N GLY A 14 17.26 6.78 4.75
CA GLY A 14 16.47 5.63 4.33
C GLY A 14 15.02 5.67 4.82
N ILE A 15 14.79 6.20 6.03
CA ILE A 15 13.45 6.42 6.60
C ILE A 15 12.72 7.53 5.84
N ASP A 16 13.37 8.66 5.57
CA ASP A 16 12.77 9.75 4.80
C ASP A 16 12.54 9.38 3.34
N PHE A 17 13.47 8.64 2.72
CA PHE A 17 13.31 8.05 1.39
C PHE A 17 12.15 7.07 1.34
N SER A 18 11.87 6.35 2.43
CA SER A 18 10.69 5.48 2.52
C SER A 18 9.39 6.24 2.82
N ARG A 19 9.47 7.46 3.39
CA ARG A 19 8.31 8.30 3.76
C ARG A 19 7.83 9.19 2.63
N ARG A 20 8.73 9.73 1.80
CA ARG A 20 8.40 10.56 0.62
C ARG A 20 7.47 9.85 -0.38
N PRO A 21 7.76 8.63 -0.85
CA PRO A 21 6.88 7.89 -1.75
C PRO A 21 5.56 7.51 -1.06
N ARG A 22 5.53 7.33 0.27
CA ARG A 22 4.26 7.11 0.99
C ARG A 22 3.35 8.33 0.95
N LYS A 23 3.88 9.55 1.09
CA LYS A 23 3.07 10.77 0.98
C LYS A 23 2.49 10.97 -0.42
N GLN A 24 3.30 10.82 -1.47
CA GLN A 24 2.81 10.90 -2.86
C GLN A 24 1.85 9.75 -3.20
N ALA A 25 2.13 8.53 -2.71
CA ALA A 25 1.22 7.41 -2.87
C ALA A 25 -0.13 7.64 -2.18
N ILE A 26 -0.19 8.40 -1.09
CA ILE A 26 -1.45 8.73 -0.39
C ILE A 26 -2.35 9.63 -1.23
N GLU A 27 -1.80 10.67 -1.88
CA GLU A 27 -2.58 11.59 -2.71
C GLU A 27 -3.14 10.88 -3.95
N PHE A 28 -2.27 10.17 -4.69
CA PHE A 28 -2.68 9.38 -5.85
C PHE A 28 -3.68 8.27 -5.47
N ALA A 29 -3.45 7.60 -4.33
CA ALA A 29 -4.38 6.59 -3.83
C ALA A 29 -5.75 7.19 -3.51
N SER A 30 -5.81 8.40 -2.95
CA SER A 30 -7.10 9.06 -2.67
C SER A 30 -7.89 9.31 -3.95
N GLU A 31 -7.25 9.84 -4.99
CA GLU A 31 -7.90 10.09 -6.29
C GLU A 31 -8.38 8.79 -6.95
N VAL A 32 -7.49 7.79 -7.02
CA VAL A 32 -7.84 6.46 -7.54
C VAL A 32 -8.97 5.84 -6.74
N TRP A 33 -8.97 5.98 -5.41
CA TRP A 33 -10.04 5.46 -4.57
C TRP A 33 -11.38 6.11 -4.90
N GLN A 34 -11.43 7.43 -5.15
CA GLN A 34 -12.66 8.07 -5.59
C GLN A 34 -13.15 7.51 -6.93
N LEU A 35 -12.26 7.16 -7.85
CA LEU A 35 -12.66 6.56 -9.13
C LEU A 35 -13.23 5.14 -8.97
N VAL A 36 -12.63 4.32 -8.09
CA VAL A 36 -12.95 2.88 -8.03
C VAL A 36 -13.93 2.49 -6.93
N ARG A 37 -14.18 3.35 -5.93
CA ARG A 37 -15.08 3.06 -4.79
C ARG A 37 -16.54 2.95 -5.21
N GLY A 38 -17.36 2.39 -4.32
CA GLY A 38 -18.81 2.47 -4.44
C GLY A 38 -19.38 1.80 -5.70
N ARG A 39 -18.73 0.74 -6.20
CA ARG A 39 -19.15 0.01 -7.40
C ARG A 39 -19.17 0.84 -8.69
N ARG A 40 -18.39 1.93 -8.74
CA ARG A 40 -18.30 2.83 -9.89
C ARG A 40 -17.74 2.19 -11.16
N ILE A 41 -16.88 1.17 -11.02
CA ILE A 41 -16.36 0.40 -12.16
C ILE A 41 -17.23 -0.84 -12.34
N LEU A 42 -18.00 -0.90 -13.43
CA LEU A 42 -18.76 -2.07 -13.87
C LEU A 42 -19.68 -2.69 -12.80
N GLY A 43 -20.13 -1.91 -11.81
CA GLY A 43 -20.88 -2.43 -10.67
C GLY A 43 -20.06 -3.27 -9.67
N ALA A 44 -18.75 -3.40 -9.90
CA ALA A 44 -17.86 -4.29 -9.19
C ALA A 44 -17.31 -3.68 -7.90
N LYS A 45 -17.24 -4.50 -6.84
CA LYS A 45 -16.85 -4.04 -5.50
C LYS A 45 -15.33 -4.01 -5.31
N SER A 46 -14.77 -2.81 -5.36
CA SER A 46 -13.36 -2.56 -5.01
C SER A 46 -13.13 -2.49 -3.49
N ARG A 47 -11.91 -2.82 -3.04
CA ARG A 47 -11.40 -2.72 -1.66
C ARG A 47 -10.08 -1.95 -1.66
N SER A 48 -9.88 -1.08 -0.67
CA SER A 48 -8.58 -0.50 -0.35
C SER A 48 -7.90 -1.25 0.79
N GLU A 49 -6.56 -1.18 0.86
CA GLU A 49 -5.74 -1.74 1.94
C GLU A 49 -6.00 -3.23 2.24
N HIS A 50 -5.96 -4.06 1.19
CA HIS A 50 -6.24 -5.49 1.32
C HIS A 50 -4.96 -6.30 1.62
N PRO A 51 -4.87 -7.04 2.74
CA PRO A 51 -3.69 -7.83 3.06
C PRO A 51 -3.62 -9.09 2.19
N ILE A 52 -2.50 -9.26 1.48
CA ILE A 52 -2.14 -10.50 0.77
C ILE A 52 -0.69 -10.81 1.11
N ARG A 53 -0.47 -11.72 2.07
CA ARG A 53 0.88 -12.01 2.58
C ARG A 53 1.86 -12.31 1.43
N PRO A 54 3.09 -11.75 1.43
CA PRO A 54 3.69 -10.86 2.44
C PRO A 54 3.44 -9.35 2.24
N TYR A 55 2.47 -8.97 1.40
CA TYR A 55 2.20 -7.60 0.96
C TYR A 55 0.82 -7.08 1.41
N THR A 56 0.62 -5.78 1.26
CA THR A 56 -0.71 -5.13 1.36
C THR A 56 -0.99 -4.44 0.03
N LEU A 57 -2.09 -4.83 -0.62
CA LEU A 57 -2.54 -4.18 -1.85
C LEU A 57 -3.21 -2.85 -1.51
N ALA A 58 -2.82 -1.79 -2.21
CA ALA A 58 -3.47 -0.49 -2.08
C ALA A 58 -4.94 -0.53 -2.56
N PHE A 59 -5.19 -1.24 -3.67
CA PHE A 59 -6.52 -1.46 -4.25
C PHE A 59 -6.64 -2.87 -4.81
N VAL A 60 -7.82 -3.47 -4.69
CA VAL A 60 -8.13 -4.76 -5.31
C VAL A 60 -9.62 -4.87 -5.65
N CYS A 61 -9.92 -5.54 -6.77
CA CYS A 61 -11.28 -5.93 -7.14
C CYS A 61 -11.29 -7.43 -7.46
N PHE A 62 -11.98 -8.20 -6.62
CA PHE A 62 -12.08 -9.66 -6.81
C PHE A 62 -13.19 -10.06 -7.77
N GLU A 63 -14.18 -9.20 -7.99
CA GLU A 63 -15.38 -9.50 -8.78
C GLU A 63 -15.12 -9.46 -10.30
N LEU A 64 -14.08 -8.75 -10.73
CA LEU A 64 -13.66 -8.66 -12.15
C LEU A 64 -12.56 -9.67 -12.52
N ASN A 65 -12.20 -10.57 -11.61
CA ASN A 65 -11.26 -11.64 -11.90
C ASN A 65 -11.94 -12.74 -12.73
N ARG A 66 -12.28 -12.42 -13.99
CA ARG A 66 -12.72 -13.41 -14.97
C ARG A 66 -11.48 -13.98 -15.66
N VAL A 67 -11.25 -15.27 -15.45
CA VAL A 67 -10.38 -16.12 -16.27
C VAL A 67 -11.07 -16.38 -17.60
#